data_AF-A0A8S0RWV5-F1
#
_entry.id   AF-A0A8S0RWV5-F1
#
_cell.length_a   1.000
_cell.length_b   1.000
_cell.length_c   1.000
_cell.angle_alpha   90.00
_cell.angle_beta   90.00
_cell.angle_gamma   90.00
#
_symmetry.space_group_name_H-M   'P 1'
#
loop_
_entity.id
_entity.type
_entity.pdbx_description
1 polymer ?
#
loop_
_entity_poly.entity_id
_entity_poly.type
_entity_poly.pdbx_seq_one_letter_code
_entity_poly.pdbx_strand_id
1 'polypeptide(L)'
;MKYLKHLLMCDTCIFESKIENSNVGDVVSLPNIETLEGLPGIFLEADSLEKLSNLRRLRISKISGEQILVMAGTARILEKLQELQLTSIDMKKKKKDNEDMDNEDMRLNMSHYDHLAKLHLQFLFSLQLRLKKVEFPPNLIDLTISNTFFCKDPMKVLKKLPRLEILRLENCDYSLSITLDFSGANSFPVLQVLAIEQSAMREFPELIVDQTGMPMLDKFICDNACLNVLERLRNIMVKP
;
A
#
# COMPACT_ATOMS: atom_id res chain seq x y z
N MET A 1 30.87 5.99 -5.18
CA MET A 1 30.49 6.07 -3.75
C MET A 1 30.33 4.66 -3.16
N LYS A 2 31.41 4.01 -2.72
CA LYS A 2 31.36 2.57 -2.33
C LYS A 2 30.73 2.29 -0.96
N TYR A 3 30.56 3.29 -0.11
CA TYR A 3 30.08 3.12 1.27
C TYR A 3 28.66 3.64 1.50
N LEU A 4 28.02 4.22 0.48
CA LEU A 4 26.69 4.78 0.64
C LEU A 4 25.66 3.66 0.72
N LYS A 5 25.02 3.52 1.88
CA LYS A 5 23.98 2.51 2.16
C LYS A 5 22.57 3.07 2.17
N HIS A 6 22.42 4.34 2.51
CA HIS A 6 21.12 5.00 2.64
C HIS A 6 21.15 6.29 1.86
N LEU A 7 20.21 6.45 0.94
CA LEU A 7 19.94 7.70 0.23
C LEU A 7 18.51 8.12 0.55
N LEU A 8 18.38 9.23 1.26
CA LEU A 8 17.09 9.81 1.62
C LEU A 8 16.96 11.12 0.85
N MET A 9 16.08 11.13 -0.15
CA MET A 9 15.74 12.33 -0.89
C MET A 9 14.50 12.95 -0.24
N CYS A 10 14.48 14.26 -0.06
CA CYS A 10 13.29 14.93 0.45
C CYS A 10 12.25 15.03 -0.68
N ASP A 11 10.99 14.69 -0.40
CA ASP A 11 9.88 14.81 -1.36
C ASP A 11 9.67 16.25 -1.88
N THR A 12 10.21 17.25 -1.16
CA THR A 12 10.17 18.67 -1.56
C THR A 12 11.38 19.13 -2.39
N CYS A 13 12.45 18.33 -2.48
CA CYS A 13 13.68 18.74 -3.18
C CYS A 13 13.61 18.55 -4.69
N ILE A 14 12.55 17.92 -5.20
CA ILE A 14 12.32 17.74 -6.64
C ILE A 14 11.15 18.65 -7.00
N PHE A 15 11.41 19.95 -6.83
CA PHE A 15 10.67 20.97 -7.54
C PHE A 15 10.85 20.74 -9.04
N GLU A 16 9.82 21.09 -9.78
CA GLU A 16 9.76 21.17 -11.24
C GLU A 16 10.80 22.14 -11.81
N SER A 17 12.09 21.97 -11.53
CA SER A 17 13.07 22.37 -12.52
C SER A 17 12.72 21.51 -13.73
N LYS A 18 12.27 22.14 -14.81
CA LYS A 18 12.38 21.56 -16.14
C LYS A 18 13.75 20.89 -16.19
N ILE A 19 13.81 19.56 -16.09
CA ILE A 19 15.04 18.85 -16.36
C ILE A 19 15.14 18.90 -17.88
N GLU A 20 15.51 20.09 -18.38
CA GLU A 20 15.92 20.30 -19.75
C GLU A 20 17.13 19.43 -19.94
N ASN A 21 16.93 18.28 -20.59
CA ASN A 21 17.95 17.47 -21.29
C ASN A 21 19.37 17.65 -20.74
N SER A 22 19.56 17.45 -19.45
CA SER A 22 20.90 17.30 -18.93
C SER A 22 21.31 15.92 -19.40
N ASN A 23 22.30 15.86 -20.30
CA ASN A 23 23.01 14.63 -20.61
C ASN A 23 23.59 14.13 -19.28
N VAL A 24 22.82 13.34 -18.52
CA VAL A 24 23.28 12.69 -17.29
C VAL A 24 24.15 11.51 -17.74
N GLY A 25 25.34 11.87 -18.25
CA GLY A 25 26.37 10.94 -18.71
C GLY A 25 27.13 10.26 -17.57
N ASP A 26 26.88 10.63 -16.32
CA ASP A 26 27.48 9.98 -15.16
C ASP A 26 26.44 9.11 -14.45
N VAL A 27 26.36 7.84 -14.88
CA VAL A 27 25.69 6.78 -14.14
C VAL A 27 26.46 6.56 -12.84
N VAL A 28 26.05 7.24 -11.77
CA VAL A 28 26.60 6.99 -10.43
C VAL A 28 26.11 5.63 -9.95
N SER A 29 26.97 4.62 -10.08
CA SER A 29 26.68 3.28 -9.55
C SER A 29 26.68 3.29 -8.01
N LEU A 30 25.56 2.87 -7.43
CA LEU A 30 25.34 2.76 -5.97
C LEU A 30 25.10 1.29 -5.57
N PRO A 31 26.07 0.38 -5.75
CA PRO A 31 25.85 -1.07 -5.66
C PRO A 31 25.53 -1.57 -4.25
N ASN A 32 25.84 -0.78 -3.22
CA ASN A 32 25.68 -1.16 -1.80
C ASN A 32 24.50 -0.47 -1.12
N ILE A 33 23.61 0.15 -1.90
CA ILE A 33 22.47 0.85 -1.33
C ILE A 33 21.44 -0.16 -0.80
N GLU A 34 21.04 0.05 0.45
CA GLU A 34 20.07 -0.78 1.18
C GLU A 34 18.77 -0.01 1.43
N THR A 35 18.80 1.33 1.42
CA THR A 35 17.62 2.19 1.58
C THR A 35 17.63 3.30 0.55
N LEU A 36 16.51 3.43 -0.16
CA LEU A 36 16.27 4.50 -1.11
C LEU A 36 14.89 5.10 -0.83
N GLU A 37 14.84 6.38 -0.46
CA GLU A 37 13.60 7.08 -0.13
C GLU A 37 13.48 8.39 -0.91
N GLY A 38 12.23 8.79 -1.19
CA GLY A 38 11.90 10.05 -1.87
C GLY A 38 12.22 10.06 -3.37
N LEU A 39 12.32 8.88 -3.99
CA LEU A 39 12.52 8.77 -5.44
C LEU A 39 11.20 9.06 -6.17
N PRO A 40 11.13 10.05 -7.08
CA PRO A 40 9.96 10.21 -7.91
C PRO A 40 9.85 9.09 -8.93
N GLY A 41 8.62 8.67 -9.21
CA GLY A 41 8.31 7.62 -10.18
C GLY A 41 8.89 7.86 -11.56
N ILE A 42 9.09 9.11 -11.98
CA ILE A 42 9.71 9.44 -13.29
C ILE A 42 11.10 8.81 -13.49
N PHE A 43 11.82 8.48 -12.41
CA PHE A 43 13.11 7.79 -12.47
C PHE A 43 13.00 6.27 -12.36
N LEU A 44 11.79 5.73 -12.31
CA LEU A 44 11.51 4.31 -12.19
C LEU A 44 11.43 3.65 -13.57
N GLU A 45 12.59 3.22 -14.05
CA GLU A 45 12.72 2.33 -15.21
C GLU A 45 13.22 0.95 -14.75
N ALA A 46 12.81 -0.12 -15.43
CA ALA A 46 13.19 -1.49 -15.04
C ALA A 46 14.72 -1.66 -14.94
N ASP A 47 15.45 -1.17 -15.95
CA ASP A 47 16.90 -1.21 -16.06
C ASP A 47 17.62 -0.42 -14.94
N SER A 48 16.95 0.61 -14.38
CA SER A 48 17.49 1.40 -13.29
C SER A 48 17.49 0.64 -11.96
N LEU A 49 16.53 -0.29 -11.78
CA LEU A 49 16.43 -1.10 -10.57
C LEU A 49 17.40 -2.29 -10.54
N GLU A 50 17.85 -2.78 -11.71
CA GLU A 50 18.80 -3.91 -11.80
C GLU A 50 20.10 -3.68 -11.01
N LYS A 51 20.50 -2.41 -10.88
CA LYS A 51 21.71 -2.00 -10.17
C LYS A 51 21.52 -1.91 -8.65
N LEU A 52 20.29 -2.09 -8.15
CA LEU A 52 19.89 -1.90 -6.76
C LEU A 52 19.51 -3.24 -6.08
N SER A 53 20.17 -4.34 -6.43
CA SER A 53 19.86 -5.69 -5.92
C SER A 53 20.07 -5.88 -4.40
N ASN A 54 20.77 -4.96 -3.74
CA ASN A 54 20.96 -4.96 -2.29
C ASN A 54 19.87 -4.20 -1.51
N LEU A 55 18.88 -3.64 -2.20
CA LEU A 55 17.88 -2.78 -1.60
C LEU A 55 16.98 -3.57 -0.65
N ARG A 56 16.83 -3.06 0.57
CA ARG A 56 15.94 -3.60 1.62
C ARG A 56 14.72 -2.72 1.83
N ARG A 57 14.85 -1.42 1.57
CA ARG A 57 13.78 -0.44 1.73
C ARG A 57 13.70 0.50 0.54
N LEU A 58 12.51 0.63 -0.02
CA LEU A 58 12.24 1.45 -1.19
C LEU A 58 10.99 2.29 -0.94
N ARG A 59 11.11 3.61 -1.02
CA ARG A 59 9.97 4.52 -1.02
C ARG A 59 9.98 5.35 -2.30
N ILE A 60 8.95 5.15 -3.11
CA ILE A 60 8.80 5.85 -4.39
C ILE A 60 7.54 6.70 -4.30
N SER A 61 7.70 7.99 -4.55
CA SER A 61 6.60 8.94 -4.62
C SER A 61 6.29 9.30 -6.06
N LYS A 62 5.13 9.89 -6.29
CA LYS A 62 4.73 10.38 -7.60
C LYS A 62 4.78 9.34 -8.74
N ILE A 63 4.30 8.12 -8.50
CA ILE A 63 4.23 7.07 -9.54
C ILE A 63 2.95 7.16 -10.39
N SER A 64 3.05 6.80 -11.66
CA SER A 64 1.92 6.58 -12.58
C SER A 64 1.41 5.13 -12.53
N GLY A 65 0.27 4.85 -13.17
CA GLY A 65 -0.24 3.48 -13.30
C GLY A 65 0.74 2.53 -13.99
N GLU A 66 1.41 2.98 -15.05
CA GLU A 66 2.40 2.19 -15.78
C GLU A 66 3.62 1.83 -14.93
N GLN A 67 4.10 2.79 -14.12
CA GLN A 67 5.22 2.58 -13.20
C GLN A 67 4.90 1.59 -12.08
N ILE A 68 3.63 1.49 -11.69
CA ILE A 68 3.19 0.46 -10.74
C ILE A 68 3.30 -0.94 -11.35
N LEU A 69 3.06 -1.09 -12.65
CA LEU A 69 3.25 -2.36 -13.34
C LEU A 69 4.73 -2.75 -13.44
N VAL A 70 5.62 -1.78 -13.60
CA VAL A 70 7.08 -2.02 -13.54
C VAL A 70 7.45 -2.68 -12.20
N MET A 71 6.87 -2.23 -11.09
CA MET A 71 7.13 -2.81 -9.77
C MET A 71 6.67 -4.27 -9.63
N ALA A 72 5.62 -4.68 -10.34
CA ALA A 72 5.19 -6.08 -10.35
C ALA A 72 6.26 -7.00 -10.98
N GLY A 73 7.02 -6.49 -11.95
CA GLY A 73 8.05 -7.24 -12.67
C GLY A 73 9.41 -7.30 -11.98
N THR A 74 9.66 -6.47 -10.96
CA THR A 74 11.01 -6.28 -10.39
C THR A 74 11.30 -7.13 -9.15
N ALA A 75 10.40 -8.04 -8.78
CA ALA A 75 10.56 -8.91 -7.62
C ALA A 75 11.86 -9.73 -7.64
N ARG A 76 12.24 -10.27 -8.82
CA ARG A 76 13.51 -11.01 -9.02
C ARG A 76 14.75 -10.14 -8.97
N ILE A 77 14.60 -8.84 -9.18
CA ILE A 77 15.70 -7.89 -9.10
C ILE A 77 15.88 -7.44 -7.65
N LEU A 78 14.76 -7.20 -6.97
CA LEU A 78 14.68 -6.67 -5.61
C LEU A 78 14.46 -7.80 -4.59
N GLU A 79 15.20 -8.90 -4.71
CA GLU A 79 15.01 -10.12 -3.89
C GLU A 79 15.17 -9.86 -2.39
N LYS A 80 15.99 -8.87 -2.01
CA LYS A 80 16.25 -8.52 -0.60
C LYS A 80 15.28 -7.50 -0.03
N LEU A 81 14.30 -7.05 -0.82
CA LEU A 81 13.39 -5.99 -0.42
C LEU A 81 12.47 -6.46 0.71
N GLN A 82 12.46 -5.70 1.80
CA GLN A 82 11.71 -5.98 3.02
C GLN A 82 10.61 -4.95 3.28
N GLU A 83 10.81 -3.71 2.83
CA GLU A 83 9.84 -2.63 2.97
C GLU A 83 9.68 -1.88 1.65
N LEU A 84 8.42 -1.69 1.25
CA LEU A 84 8.07 -0.96 0.04
C LEU A 84 6.96 0.05 0.34
N GLN A 85 7.17 1.30 -0.07
CA GLN A 85 6.14 2.32 -0.12
C GLN A 85 5.98 2.84 -1.54
N LEU A 86 4.72 2.87 -1.99
CA LEU A 86 4.32 3.35 -3.30
C LEU A 86 3.27 4.44 -3.14
N THR A 87 3.60 5.65 -3.57
CA THR A 87 2.72 6.82 -3.52
C THR A 87 2.47 7.34 -4.93
N SER A 88 1.21 7.26 -5.40
CA SER A 88 0.82 7.74 -6.74
C SER A 88 0.49 9.24 -6.77
N ILE A 89 0.66 9.87 -7.94
CA ILE A 89 0.22 11.27 -8.17
C ILE A 89 -1.30 11.34 -8.43
N ASP A 90 -1.98 10.22 -8.69
CA ASP A 90 -3.28 10.29 -9.35
C ASP A 90 -4.37 10.92 -8.47
N MET A 91 -4.54 12.21 -8.69
CA MET A 91 -5.51 13.07 -8.05
C MET A 91 -6.82 12.96 -8.83
N LYS A 92 -7.73 12.13 -8.32
CA LYS A 92 -9.17 12.11 -8.64
C LYS A 92 -9.47 12.29 -10.12
N LYS A 93 -9.65 11.20 -10.88
CA LYS A 93 -10.60 11.29 -11.99
C LYS A 93 -11.94 11.73 -11.41
N LYS A 94 -12.37 12.95 -11.76
CA LYS A 94 -13.72 13.45 -11.51
C LYS A 94 -14.70 12.33 -11.83
N LYS A 95 -15.70 12.12 -10.97
CA LYS A 95 -16.88 11.28 -11.23
C LYS A 95 -17.28 11.49 -12.68
N LYS A 96 -16.95 10.55 -13.55
CA LYS A 96 -17.71 10.36 -14.77
C LYS A 96 -18.75 9.34 -14.36
N ASP A 97 -19.96 9.84 -14.21
CA ASP A 97 -21.15 9.02 -14.23
C ASP A 97 -21.02 8.13 -15.45
N ASN A 98 -20.74 6.85 -15.20
CA ASN A 98 -20.75 5.68 -16.05
C ASN A 98 -19.88 4.63 -15.33
N GLU A 99 -20.57 3.81 -14.53
CA GLU A 99 -20.21 2.41 -14.33
C GLU A 99 -19.84 1.84 -15.73
N ASP A 100 -18.81 1.00 -15.82
CA ASP A 100 -18.32 0.36 -17.07
C ASP A 100 -17.14 1.04 -17.80
N MET A 101 -16.10 1.43 -17.07
CA MET A 101 -14.74 1.37 -17.63
C MET A 101 -13.95 0.30 -16.89
N ASP A 102 -14.33 -0.95 -17.16
CA ASP A 102 -13.54 -2.14 -16.87
C ASP A 102 -12.27 -2.09 -17.72
N ASN A 103 -11.20 -1.46 -17.20
CA ASN A 103 -9.85 -1.89 -17.58
C ASN A 103 -9.63 -3.25 -16.91
N GLU A 104 -10.11 -4.31 -17.58
CA GLU A 104 -10.09 -5.69 -17.10
C GLU A 104 -8.66 -6.19 -16.84
N ASP A 105 -7.65 -5.62 -17.48
CA ASP A 105 -6.31 -6.21 -17.58
C ASP A 105 -5.28 -5.78 -16.51
N MET A 106 -5.51 -4.71 -15.76
CA MET A 106 -4.48 -4.24 -14.83
C MET A 106 -4.49 -5.05 -13.52
N ARG A 107 -3.54 -5.99 -13.39
CA ARG A 107 -3.28 -6.77 -12.18
C ARG A 107 -1.95 -6.35 -11.57
N LEU A 108 -1.94 -6.10 -10.26
CA LEU A 108 -0.72 -5.81 -9.51
C LEU A 108 -0.29 -7.09 -8.82
N ASN A 109 0.66 -7.81 -9.44
CA ASN A 109 1.19 -9.04 -8.85
C ASN A 109 2.46 -8.73 -8.05
N MET A 110 2.35 -8.79 -6.72
CA MET A 110 3.45 -8.63 -5.77
C MET A 110 3.75 -9.96 -5.04
N SER A 111 3.16 -11.08 -5.46
CA SER A 111 3.31 -12.38 -4.78
C SER A 111 4.75 -12.91 -4.81
N HIS A 112 5.56 -12.47 -5.77
CA HIS A 112 6.96 -12.87 -5.94
C HIS A 112 7.94 -12.13 -5.02
N TYR A 113 7.47 -11.17 -4.22
CA TYR A 113 8.31 -10.48 -3.24
C TYR A 113 8.43 -11.28 -1.94
N ASP A 114 9.17 -12.40 -1.98
CA ASP A 114 9.22 -13.38 -0.89
C ASP A 114 9.70 -12.82 0.45
N HIS A 115 10.52 -11.77 0.44
CA HIS A 115 11.07 -11.14 1.65
C HIS A 115 10.33 -9.87 2.09
N LEU A 116 9.31 -9.43 1.34
CA LEU A 116 8.60 -8.19 1.63
C LEU A 116 7.67 -8.39 2.82
N ALA A 117 8.04 -7.76 3.93
CA ALA A 117 7.33 -7.83 5.20
C ALA A 117 6.45 -6.60 5.45
N LYS A 118 6.79 -5.44 4.87
CA LYS A 118 6.01 -4.21 5.01
C LYS A 118 5.66 -3.61 3.67
N LEU A 119 4.38 -3.27 3.49
CA LEU A 119 3.88 -2.64 2.27
C LEU A 119 2.99 -1.45 2.63
N HIS A 120 3.33 -0.29 2.06
CA HIS A 120 2.51 0.91 2.15
C HIS A 120 2.07 1.36 0.76
N LEU A 121 0.75 1.39 0.53
CA LEU A 121 0.14 1.82 -0.71
C LEU A 121 -0.64 3.13 -0.48
N GLN A 122 -0.35 4.16 -1.27
CA GLN A 122 -0.93 5.49 -1.07
C GLN A 122 -1.39 6.14 -2.40
N PHE A 123 -2.55 6.81 -2.39
CA PHE A 123 -3.10 7.56 -3.53
C PHE A 123 -3.32 6.72 -4.81
N LEU A 124 -3.52 5.41 -4.67
CA LEU A 124 -3.74 4.51 -5.81
C LEU A 124 -5.21 4.58 -6.27
N PHE A 125 -5.64 5.68 -6.89
CA PHE A 125 -7.03 5.90 -7.36
C PHE A 125 -7.28 5.50 -8.83
N SER A 126 -6.30 5.67 -9.72
CA SER A 126 -6.36 5.23 -11.14
C SER A 126 -6.42 3.73 -11.25
N LEU A 127 -5.64 3.10 -10.39
CA LEU A 127 -5.91 1.75 -9.94
C LEU A 127 -7.14 1.85 -9.08
N GLN A 128 -8.34 1.76 -9.67
CA GLN A 128 -9.51 1.44 -8.86
C GLN A 128 -9.22 0.07 -8.24
N LEU A 129 -8.57 0.04 -7.06
CA LEU A 129 -7.98 -1.13 -6.44
C LEU A 129 -9.12 -2.06 -5.99
N ARG A 130 -9.69 -2.76 -6.96
CA ARG A 130 -10.41 -4.00 -6.75
C ARG A 130 -9.34 -4.94 -6.22
N LEU A 131 -9.17 -5.03 -4.90
CA LEU A 131 -8.14 -5.85 -4.25
C LEU A 131 -8.07 -7.28 -4.77
N LYS A 132 -9.16 -7.79 -5.38
CA LYS A 132 -9.17 -9.05 -6.14
C LYS A 132 -8.13 -9.14 -7.27
N LYS A 133 -7.61 -8.01 -7.75
CA LYS A 133 -6.57 -7.92 -8.80
C LYS A 133 -5.17 -7.67 -8.23
N VAL A 134 -5.04 -7.58 -6.91
CA VAL A 134 -3.76 -7.43 -6.23
C VAL A 134 -3.40 -8.77 -5.61
N GLU A 135 -2.26 -9.31 -6.01
CA GLU A 135 -1.68 -10.48 -5.37
C GLU A 135 -0.61 -9.99 -4.40
N PHE A 136 -0.88 -10.13 -3.11
CA PHE A 136 0.03 -9.67 -2.07
C PHE A 136 1.19 -10.65 -1.85
N PRO A 137 2.34 -10.16 -1.35
CA PRO A 137 3.43 -11.04 -0.93
C PRO A 137 2.96 -11.99 0.20
N PRO A 138 3.40 -13.26 0.18
CA PRO A 138 2.96 -14.27 1.15
C PRO A 138 3.45 -14.01 2.58
N ASN A 139 4.54 -13.25 2.73
CA ASN A 139 5.21 -12.98 4.01
C ASN A 139 4.91 -11.58 4.57
N LEU A 140 3.85 -10.94 4.08
CA LEU A 140 3.47 -9.61 4.51
C LEU A 140 2.98 -9.60 5.97
N ILE A 141 3.64 -8.79 6.80
CA ILE A 141 3.38 -8.64 8.25
C ILE A 141 2.66 -7.32 8.51
N ASP A 142 3.05 -6.26 7.82
CA ASP A 142 2.53 -4.91 7.99
C ASP A 142 1.99 -4.38 6.65
N LEU A 143 0.71 -4.03 6.63
CA LEU A 143 0.05 -3.44 5.47
C LEU A 143 -0.61 -2.12 5.86
N THR A 144 -0.14 -1.04 5.24
CA THR A 144 -0.80 0.26 5.28
C THR A 144 -1.39 0.56 3.90
N ILE A 145 -2.67 0.89 3.87
CA ILE A 145 -3.32 1.46 2.69
C ILE A 145 -3.86 2.82 3.10
N SER A 146 -3.39 3.88 2.43
CA SER A 146 -3.81 5.24 2.76
C SER A 146 -4.37 5.98 1.55
N ASN A 147 -5.29 6.92 1.77
CA ASN A 147 -5.86 7.80 0.75
C ASN A 147 -6.32 7.01 -0.49
N THR A 148 -7.18 6.01 -0.30
CA THR A 148 -7.65 5.10 -1.37
C THR A 148 -9.17 4.99 -1.35
N PHE A 149 -9.80 4.87 -2.52
CA PHE A 149 -11.24 4.62 -2.64
C PHE A 149 -11.51 3.14 -2.92
N PHE A 150 -12.30 2.49 -2.07
CA PHE A 150 -12.72 1.10 -2.24
C PHE A 150 -14.12 1.02 -2.84
N CYS A 151 -14.25 0.34 -3.99
CA CYS A 151 -15.54 0.02 -4.61
C CYS A 151 -16.11 -1.34 -4.18
N LYS A 152 -15.32 -2.17 -3.50
CA LYS A 152 -15.70 -3.50 -3.00
C LYS A 152 -15.05 -3.72 -1.64
N ASP A 153 -15.65 -4.59 -0.83
CA ASP A 153 -15.10 -4.99 0.47
C ASP A 153 -13.64 -5.49 0.33
N PRO A 154 -12.66 -4.76 0.91
CA PRO A 154 -11.26 -5.14 0.89
C PRO A 154 -10.97 -6.44 1.66
N MET A 155 -11.78 -6.77 2.66
CA MET A 155 -11.52 -7.90 3.56
C MET A 155 -11.63 -9.24 2.84
N LYS A 156 -12.37 -9.34 1.73
CA LYS A 156 -12.43 -10.55 0.88
C LYS A 156 -11.06 -11.07 0.42
N VAL A 157 -10.07 -10.18 0.34
CA VAL A 157 -8.69 -10.52 0.00
C VAL A 157 -7.80 -10.44 1.23
N LEU A 158 -7.85 -9.33 1.97
CA LEU A 158 -6.91 -9.07 3.06
C LEU A 158 -7.03 -10.09 4.20
N LYS A 159 -8.24 -10.61 4.47
CA LYS A 159 -8.47 -11.58 5.55
C LYS A 159 -7.78 -12.93 5.35
N LYS A 160 -7.29 -13.21 4.15
CA LYS A 160 -6.58 -14.44 3.79
C LYS A 160 -5.06 -14.34 3.94
N LEU A 161 -4.53 -13.17 4.29
CA LEU A 161 -3.10 -12.98 4.45
C LEU A 161 -2.63 -13.73 5.71
N PRO A 162 -1.77 -14.76 5.56
CA PRO A 162 -1.54 -15.72 6.64
C PRO A 162 -0.65 -15.16 7.76
N ARG A 163 0.13 -14.12 7.47
CA ARG A 163 1.14 -13.55 8.38
C ARG A 163 0.88 -12.08 8.75
N LEU A 164 -0.27 -11.54 8.35
CA LEU A 164 -0.57 -10.13 8.57
C LEU A 164 -0.86 -9.87 10.05
N GLU A 165 0.03 -9.13 10.70
CA GLU A 165 -0.06 -8.76 12.11
C GLU A 165 -0.60 -7.33 12.28
N ILE A 166 -0.31 -6.45 11.34
CA ILE A 166 -0.69 -5.03 11.37
C ILE A 166 -1.42 -4.68 10.07
N LEU A 167 -2.64 -4.15 10.20
CA LEU A 167 -3.42 -3.59 9.11
C LEU A 167 -3.81 -2.15 9.44
N ARG A 168 -3.44 -1.21 8.57
CA ARG A 168 -3.81 0.20 8.68
C ARG A 168 -4.57 0.65 7.45
N LEU A 169 -5.76 1.19 7.66
CA LEU A 169 -6.58 1.84 6.65
C LEU A 169 -6.71 3.32 7.01
N GLU A 170 -5.98 4.18 6.32
CA GLU A 170 -5.84 5.59 6.68
C GLU A 170 -6.48 6.49 5.62
N ASN A 171 -7.44 7.32 5.99
CA ASN A 171 -8.14 8.25 5.08
C ASN A 171 -8.69 7.54 3.83
N CYS A 172 -9.17 6.31 4.01
CA CYS A 172 -9.80 5.54 2.95
C CYS A 172 -11.28 5.91 2.82
N ASP A 173 -11.73 6.00 1.57
CA ASP A 173 -13.12 6.21 1.19
C ASP A 173 -13.74 4.90 0.71
N TYR A 174 -15.07 4.77 0.83
CA TYR A 174 -15.81 3.56 0.48
C TYR A 174 -17.06 3.91 -0.31
N SER A 175 -17.49 3.03 -1.22
CA SER A 175 -18.84 3.09 -1.79
C SER A 175 -19.90 2.87 -0.69
N LEU A 176 -21.04 3.55 -0.81
CA LEU A 176 -22.12 3.60 0.20
C LEU A 176 -22.66 2.23 0.66
N SER A 177 -22.53 1.18 -0.17
CA SER A 177 -23.06 -0.16 0.12
C SER A 177 -22.03 -1.15 0.66
N ILE A 178 -20.80 -0.70 0.92
CA ILE A 178 -19.74 -1.60 1.41
C ILE A 178 -19.91 -1.82 2.90
N THR A 179 -19.76 -3.08 3.30
CA THR A 179 -19.46 -3.49 4.68
C THR A 179 -18.06 -4.08 4.71
N LEU A 180 -17.37 -3.94 5.84
CA LEU A 180 -16.05 -4.53 6.04
C LEU A 180 -16.21 -5.83 6.82
N ASP A 181 -16.07 -6.95 6.13
CA ASP A 181 -16.31 -8.28 6.70
C ASP A 181 -15.04 -8.95 7.23
N PHE A 182 -14.84 -8.84 8.53
CA PHE A 182 -13.78 -9.51 9.27
C PHE A 182 -14.20 -10.88 9.83
N SER A 183 -15.43 -11.34 9.57
CA SER A 183 -15.95 -12.61 10.11
C SER A 183 -15.37 -13.85 9.44
N GLY A 184 -15.52 -14.99 10.10
CA GLY A 184 -15.19 -16.32 9.59
C GLY A 184 -13.94 -16.94 10.17
N ALA A 185 -13.95 -18.28 10.29
CA ALA A 185 -12.80 -19.06 10.71
C ALA A 185 -11.65 -18.89 9.71
N ASN A 186 -10.44 -18.64 10.22
CA ASN A 186 -9.23 -18.28 9.46
C ASN A 186 -9.21 -16.88 8.84
N SER A 187 -10.19 -16.02 9.13
CA SER A 187 -10.08 -14.60 8.78
C SER A 187 -9.09 -13.92 9.71
N PHE A 188 -7.99 -13.41 9.14
CA PHE A 188 -6.93 -12.70 9.86
C PHE A 188 -6.36 -13.52 11.03
N PRO A 189 -5.72 -14.68 10.77
CA PRO A 189 -5.37 -15.65 11.80
C PRO A 189 -4.40 -15.12 12.87
N VAL A 190 -3.58 -14.11 12.52
CA VAL A 190 -2.53 -13.56 13.40
C VAL A 190 -2.58 -12.04 13.52
N LEU A 191 -3.68 -11.39 13.09
CA LEU A 191 -3.79 -9.93 13.15
C LEU A 191 -3.86 -9.46 14.61
N GLN A 192 -2.92 -8.59 14.99
CA GLN A 192 -2.77 -8.05 16.34
C GLN A 192 -3.21 -6.58 16.41
N VAL A 193 -2.97 -5.81 15.34
CA VAL A 193 -3.30 -4.39 15.27
C VAL A 193 -4.16 -4.11 14.06
N LEU A 194 -5.35 -3.58 14.31
CA LEU A 194 -6.22 -2.99 13.30
C LEU A 194 -6.31 -1.49 13.55
N ALA A 195 -5.78 -0.69 12.64
CA ALA A 195 -5.96 0.76 12.64
C ALA A 195 -6.88 1.18 11.50
N ILE A 196 -7.92 1.93 11.84
CA ILE A 196 -8.85 2.51 10.89
C ILE A 196 -8.96 3.98 11.27
N GLU A 197 -8.26 4.82 10.52
CA GLU A 197 -8.12 6.25 10.78
C GLU A 197 -8.75 7.01 9.61
N GLN A 198 -9.60 7.99 9.87
CA GLN A 198 -10.27 8.79 8.86
C GLN A 198 -10.22 10.28 9.18
N SER A 199 -9.60 11.04 8.27
CA SER A 199 -9.50 12.49 8.36
C SER A 199 -10.78 13.25 7.95
N ALA A 200 -11.90 12.58 7.68
CA ALA A 200 -13.11 13.23 7.16
C ALA A 200 -14.40 12.69 7.79
N MET A 201 -15.37 13.58 8.02
CA MET A 201 -16.75 13.31 8.44
C MET A 201 -17.55 12.62 7.32
N ARG A 202 -17.15 11.42 6.90
CA ARG A 202 -17.87 10.62 5.91
C ARG A 202 -18.48 9.40 6.59
N GLU A 203 -19.57 8.91 6.00
CA GLU A 203 -20.21 7.67 6.46
C GLU A 203 -19.18 6.54 6.42
N PHE A 204 -19.00 5.92 7.58
CA PHE A 204 -18.08 4.80 7.74
C PHE A 204 -18.82 3.48 7.49
N PRO A 205 -18.27 2.56 6.68
CA PRO A 205 -18.86 1.24 6.45
C PRO A 205 -19.18 0.46 7.72
N GLU A 206 -20.27 -0.29 7.74
CA GLU A 206 -20.52 -1.21 8.84
C GLU A 206 -19.38 -2.25 8.97
N LEU A 207 -18.94 -2.48 10.20
CA LEU A 207 -17.94 -3.52 10.53
C LEU A 207 -18.67 -4.81 10.88
N ILE A 208 -18.49 -5.85 10.05
CA ILE A 208 -19.03 -7.19 10.33
C ILE A 208 -17.93 -8.02 10.96
N VAL A 209 -18.19 -8.50 12.17
CA VAL A 209 -17.19 -9.16 13.00
C VAL A 209 -17.91 -10.23 13.82
N ASP A 210 -17.51 -11.50 13.69
CA ASP A 210 -18.06 -12.61 14.49
C ASP A 210 -17.11 -13.01 15.63
N GLN A 211 -17.34 -14.16 16.29
CA GLN A 211 -16.46 -14.65 17.36
C GLN A 211 -15.16 -15.30 16.87
N THR A 212 -15.06 -15.62 15.58
CA THR A 212 -13.96 -16.43 15.01
C THR A 212 -12.98 -15.63 14.18
N GLY A 213 -13.39 -14.46 13.69
CA GLY A 213 -12.56 -13.53 12.95
C GLY A 213 -11.58 -12.77 13.82
N MET A 214 -10.37 -12.53 13.33
CA MET A 214 -9.31 -11.79 14.03
C MET A 214 -9.08 -12.32 15.47
N PRO A 215 -8.76 -13.61 15.66
CA PRO A 215 -8.68 -14.23 16.99
C PRO A 215 -7.55 -13.67 17.86
N MET A 216 -6.52 -13.06 17.27
CA MET A 216 -5.33 -12.53 17.96
C MET A 216 -5.33 -11.01 18.12
N LEU A 217 -6.47 -10.34 17.84
CA LEU A 217 -6.54 -8.88 17.84
C LEU A 217 -6.39 -8.32 19.26
N ASP A 218 -5.33 -7.54 19.47
CA ASP A 218 -4.97 -6.93 20.75
C ASP A 218 -5.25 -5.42 20.76
N LYS A 219 -5.14 -4.76 19.60
CA LYS A 219 -5.30 -3.30 19.49
C LYS A 219 -6.21 -2.93 18.34
N PHE A 220 -7.23 -2.14 18.64
CA PHE A 220 -8.07 -1.49 17.65
C PHE A 220 -7.89 0.03 17.75
N ILE A 221 -7.27 0.64 16.74
CA ILE A 221 -7.07 2.09 16.70
C ILE A 221 -8.15 2.68 15.79
N CYS A 222 -8.95 3.59 16.33
CA CYS A 222 -9.96 4.28 15.55
C CYS A 222 -10.27 5.68 16.08
N ASP A 223 -10.30 6.67 15.19
CA ASP A 223 -10.62 8.07 15.47
C ASP A 223 -12.12 8.39 15.36
N ASN A 224 -12.91 7.52 14.75
CA ASN A 224 -14.31 7.81 14.45
C ASN A 224 -15.22 7.47 15.64
N ALA A 225 -15.66 8.51 16.35
CA ALA A 225 -16.62 8.42 17.46
C ALA A 225 -18.03 7.91 17.04
N CYS A 226 -18.34 7.90 15.74
CA CYS A 226 -19.64 7.49 15.20
C CYS A 226 -19.70 6.03 14.75
N LEU A 227 -18.58 5.30 14.81
CA LEU A 227 -18.57 3.89 14.48
C LEU A 227 -19.41 3.09 15.49
N ASN A 228 -20.37 2.31 14.99
CA ASN A 228 -21.04 1.32 15.82
C ASN A 228 -20.11 0.12 16.04
N VAL A 229 -19.09 0.33 16.88
CA VAL A 229 -18.09 -0.67 17.22
C VAL A 229 -18.73 -1.75 18.09
N LEU A 230 -18.55 -3.03 17.76
CA LEU A 230 -18.98 -4.15 18.62
C LEU A 230 -18.27 -4.10 19.97
N GLU A 231 -18.93 -4.56 21.04
CA GLU A 231 -18.39 -4.51 22.41
C GLU A 231 -16.97 -5.08 22.53
N ARG A 232 -16.67 -6.21 21.87
CA ARG A 232 -15.32 -6.80 21.93
C ARG A 232 -14.23 -5.87 21.42
N LEU A 233 -14.52 -5.09 20.38
CA LEU A 233 -13.58 -4.15 19.79
C LEU A 233 -13.47 -2.87 20.64
N ARG A 234 -14.55 -2.47 21.33
CA ARG A 234 -14.52 -1.33 22.28
C ARG A 234 -13.54 -1.55 23.43
N ASN A 235 -13.41 -2.78 23.91
CA ASN A 235 -12.55 -3.12 25.05
C ASN A 235 -11.05 -2.98 24.75
N ILE A 236 -10.67 -3.11 23.48
CA ILE A 236 -9.28 -3.00 23.00
C ILE A 236 -9.06 -1.71 22.18
N MET A 237 -10.04 -0.80 22.22
CA MET A 237 -10.02 0.41 21.43
C MET A 237 -9.06 1.44 22.04
N VAL A 238 -8.12 1.93 21.23
CA VAL A 238 -7.18 2.98 21.58
C VAL A 238 -7.47 4.19 20.69
N LYS A 239 -7.58 5.37 21.29
CA LYS A 239 -7.68 6.61 20.52
C LYS A 239 -6.29 6.92 19.94
N PRO A 240 -6.18 7.27 18.64
CA PRO A 240 -4.90 7.64 18.03
C PRO A 240 -4.26 8.87 18.68
#